data_AF-A0A373BF70-F1
#
_entry.id   AF-A0A373BF70-F1
#
_cell.length_a   1.000
_cell.length_b   1.000
_cell.length_c   1.000
_cell.angle_alpha   90.00
_cell.angle_beta   90.00
_cell.angle_gamma   90.00
#
_symmetry.space_group_name_H-M   'P 1'
#
loop_
_entity.id
_entity.type
_entity.pdbx_description
1 polymer ?
#
loop_
_entity_poly.entity_id
_entity_poly.type
_entity_poly.pdbx_seq_one_letter_code
_entity_poly.pdbx_strand_id
1 'polypeptide(L)'
;MKYGLIAVIIVAVALFYFMSQSNKADAERLKQAEIAHQQKLEQDKVNEASLEQASLTRQAEAEKAKILKADAERLKSESDAKKMEQAKQDKIKKDIKFIEDKAKVGLFDPEAAKFRNIKGNCGEINAKNKVGGYTGYRRFIYDAEFDNVSIEDEKDGLYNPEMMNILWEKKCP
;
A
#
# COMPACT_ATOMS: atom_id res chain seq x y z
N MET A 1 108.43 9.25 -15.29
CA MET A 1 107.11 8.90 -15.90
C MET A 1 106.35 7.74 -15.22
N LYS A 2 106.78 7.21 -14.06
CA LYS A 2 106.10 6.04 -13.43
C LYS A 2 104.93 6.40 -12.48
N TYR A 3 104.98 7.54 -11.79
CA TYR A 3 103.94 7.94 -10.81
C TYR A 3 102.69 8.60 -11.41
N GLY A 4 102.80 9.20 -12.61
CA GLY A 4 101.65 9.78 -13.31
C GLY A 4 100.64 8.73 -13.77
N LEU A 5 101.12 7.55 -14.16
CA LEU A 5 100.28 6.41 -14.55
C LEU A 5 99.44 5.87 -13.38
N ILE A 6 100.03 5.80 -12.19
CA ILE A 6 99.34 5.30 -10.98
C ILE A 6 98.23 6.28 -10.56
N ALA A 7 98.48 7.59 -10.60
CA ALA A 7 97.47 8.60 -10.28
C ALA A 7 96.27 8.53 -11.24
N VAL A 8 96.51 8.32 -12.54
CA VAL A 8 95.44 8.17 -13.55
C VAL A 8 94.59 6.93 -13.29
N ILE A 9 95.20 5.80 -12.90
CA ILE A 9 94.48 4.57 -12.57
C ILE A 9 93.59 4.76 -11.34
N ILE A 10 94.08 5.42 -10.29
CA ILE A 10 93.31 5.66 -9.07
C ILE A 10 92.10 6.56 -9.37
N VAL A 11 92.28 7.62 -10.17
CA VAL A 11 91.18 8.51 -10.60
C VAL A 11 90.16 7.74 -11.44
N ALA A 12 90.62 6.88 -12.37
CA ALA A 12 89.73 6.05 -13.18
C ALA A 12 88.89 5.08 -12.33
N VAL A 13 89.49 4.43 -11.32
CA VAL A 13 88.78 3.52 -10.40
C VAL A 13 87.77 4.28 -9.52
N ALA A 14 88.12 5.47 -9.03
CA ALA A 14 87.22 6.31 -8.24
C ALA A 14 86.01 6.79 -9.07
N LEU A 15 86.22 7.20 -10.32
CA LEU A 15 85.15 7.56 -11.25
C LEU A 15 84.24 6.38 -11.57
N PHE A 16 84.80 5.18 -11.74
CA PHE A 16 84.04 3.96 -12.02
C PHE A 16 83.21 3.52 -10.80
N TYR A 17 83.77 3.63 -9.60
CA TYR A 17 83.05 3.35 -8.34
C TYR A 17 81.88 4.33 -8.13
N PHE A 18 82.11 5.62 -8.39
CA PHE A 18 81.07 6.65 -8.30
C PHE A 18 79.97 6.45 -9.36
N MET A 19 80.34 6.13 -10.60
CA MET A 19 79.37 5.76 -11.65
C MET A 19 78.57 4.51 -11.29
N SER A 20 79.20 3.49 -10.71
CA SER A 20 78.52 2.27 -10.27
C SER A 20 77.52 2.54 -9.14
N GLN A 21 77.86 3.37 -8.16
CA GLN A 21 76.92 3.77 -7.10
C GLN A 21 75.75 4.61 -7.63
N SER A 22 76.03 5.57 -8.51
CA SER A 22 74.98 6.42 -9.11
C SER A 22 73.98 5.59 -9.91
N ASN A 23 74.47 4.65 -10.73
CA ASN A 23 73.63 3.71 -11.48
C ASN A 23 72.71 2.86 -10.58
N LYS A 24 73.17 2.53 -9.36
CA LYS A 24 72.39 1.74 -8.40
C LYS A 24 71.26 2.57 -7.78
N ALA A 25 71.53 3.83 -7.43
CA ALA A 25 70.53 4.76 -6.92
C ALA A 25 69.47 5.11 -7.98
N ASP A 26 69.88 5.31 -9.24
CA ASP A 26 68.94 5.56 -10.34
C ASP A 26 68.05 4.35 -10.64
N ALA A 27 68.59 3.12 -10.53
CA ALA A 27 67.82 1.89 -10.68
C ALA A 27 66.75 1.71 -9.58
N GLU A 28 67.04 2.10 -8.34
CA GLU A 28 66.08 2.07 -7.24
C GLU A 28 64.98 3.12 -7.41
N ARG A 29 65.32 4.33 -7.89
CA ARG A 29 64.34 5.37 -8.19
C ARG A 29 63.42 5.01 -9.35
N LEU A 30 63.95 4.38 -10.39
CA LEU A 30 63.15 3.85 -11.51
C LEU A 30 62.15 2.79 -11.01
N LYS A 31 62.59 1.86 -10.16
CA LYS A 31 61.70 0.86 -9.54
C LYS A 31 60.64 1.50 -8.64
N GLN A 32 61.01 2.51 -7.86
CA GLN A 32 60.07 3.22 -6.99
C GLN A 32 59.04 4.02 -7.80
N ALA A 33 59.45 4.62 -8.92
CA ALA A 33 58.55 5.30 -9.86
C ALA A 33 57.59 4.31 -10.55
N GLU A 34 58.07 3.12 -10.91
CA GLU A 34 57.24 2.05 -11.49
C GLU A 34 56.19 1.55 -10.48
N ILE A 35 56.59 1.31 -9.23
CA ILE A 35 55.65 0.91 -8.16
C ILE A 35 54.62 2.01 -7.90
N ALA A 36 55.04 3.27 -7.81
CA ALA A 36 54.12 4.38 -7.60
C ALA A 36 53.13 4.54 -8.77
N HIS A 37 53.58 4.31 -10.00
CA HIS A 37 52.72 4.33 -11.18
C HIS A 37 51.72 3.16 -11.19
N GLN A 38 52.16 1.94 -10.84
CA GLN A 38 51.26 0.79 -10.71
C GLN A 38 50.22 0.99 -9.61
N GLN A 39 50.64 1.48 -8.43
CA GLN A 39 49.73 1.79 -7.33
C GLN A 39 48.70 2.84 -7.73
N LYS A 40 49.11 3.86 -8.50
CA LYS A 40 48.17 4.87 -9.01
C LYS A 40 47.16 4.27 -10.00
N LEU A 41 47.63 3.41 -10.91
CA LEU A 41 46.74 2.70 -11.84
C LEU A 41 45.73 1.79 -11.12
N GLU A 42 46.15 1.10 -10.06
CA GLU A 42 45.26 0.29 -9.24
C GLU A 42 44.26 1.16 -8.45
N GLN A 43 44.72 2.27 -7.87
CA GLN A 43 43.88 3.23 -7.17
C GLN A 43 42.82 3.83 -8.09
N ASP A 44 43.19 4.21 -9.32
CA ASP A 44 42.28 4.79 -10.31
C ASP A 44 41.20 3.76 -10.72
N LYS A 45 41.57 2.50 -10.92
CA LYS A 45 40.61 1.40 -11.18
C LYS A 45 39.65 1.15 -10.02
N VAL A 46 40.16 1.17 -8.79
CA VAL A 46 39.32 1.01 -7.59
C VAL A 46 38.38 2.19 -7.42
N ASN A 47 38.87 3.42 -7.65
CA ASN A 47 38.07 4.63 -7.57
C ASN A 47 36.95 4.62 -8.63
N GLU A 48 37.25 4.27 -9.87
CA GLU A 48 36.27 4.15 -10.96
C GLU A 48 35.21 3.07 -10.65
N ALA A 49 35.64 1.86 -10.25
CA ALA A 49 34.73 0.79 -9.84
C ALA A 49 33.84 1.19 -8.64
N SER A 50 34.41 1.91 -7.66
CA SER A 50 33.65 2.40 -6.51
C SER A 50 32.62 3.48 -6.90
N LEU A 51 32.95 4.33 -7.88
CA LEU A 51 32.07 5.37 -8.38
C LEU A 51 30.91 4.77 -9.18
N GLU A 52 31.20 3.81 -10.06
CA GLU A 52 30.18 3.05 -10.79
C GLU A 52 29.26 2.30 -9.83
N GLN A 53 29.82 1.59 -8.86
CA GLN A 53 29.03 0.87 -7.86
C GLN A 53 28.16 1.81 -7.02
N ALA A 54 28.70 2.96 -6.60
CA ALA A 54 27.93 3.99 -5.90
C ALA A 54 26.82 4.61 -6.78
N SER A 55 27.03 4.72 -8.09
CA SER A 55 26.01 5.19 -9.02
C SER A 55 24.89 4.17 -9.20
N LEU A 56 25.23 2.88 -9.33
CA LEU A 56 24.29 1.78 -9.47
C LEU A 56 23.47 1.59 -8.19
N THR A 57 24.09 1.70 -7.01
CA THR A 57 23.36 1.64 -5.74
C THR A 57 22.41 2.82 -5.60
N ARG A 58 22.84 4.04 -5.92
CA ARG A 58 21.94 5.22 -5.91
C ARG A 58 20.77 5.07 -6.88
N GLN A 59 21.00 4.50 -8.07
CA GLN A 59 19.94 4.22 -9.03
C GLN A 59 18.97 3.16 -8.51
N ALA A 60 19.49 2.04 -7.98
CA ALA A 60 18.69 0.96 -7.42
C ALA A 60 17.88 1.42 -6.19
N GLU A 61 18.46 2.26 -5.32
CA GLU A 61 17.76 2.86 -4.18
C GLU A 61 16.69 3.85 -4.63
N ALA A 62 16.96 4.68 -5.63
CA ALA A 62 15.98 5.59 -6.20
C ALA A 62 14.81 4.85 -6.87
N GLU A 63 15.08 3.75 -7.57
CA GLU A 63 14.06 2.89 -8.16
C GLU A 63 13.21 2.20 -7.09
N LYS A 64 13.84 1.60 -6.08
CA LYS A 64 13.14 1.02 -4.92
C LYS A 64 12.29 2.07 -4.20
N ALA A 65 12.79 3.28 -4.00
CA ALA A 65 12.05 4.36 -3.37
C ALA A 65 10.84 4.80 -4.21
N LYS A 66 10.93 4.78 -5.54
CA LYS A 66 9.79 5.03 -6.44
C LYS A 66 8.74 3.92 -6.33
N ILE A 67 9.16 2.66 -6.33
CA ILE A 67 8.26 1.51 -6.20
C ILE A 67 7.54 1.56 -4.84
N LEU A 68 8.27 1.76 -3.73
CA LEU A 68 7.69 1.87 -2.40
C LEU A 68 6.69 3.03 -2.28
N LYS A 69 6.95 4.16 -2.93
CA LYS A 69 5.99 5.29 -2.97
C LYS A 69 4.74 4.93 -3.76
N ALA A 70 4.89 4.29 -4.92
CA ALA A 70 3.77 3.85 -5.75
C ALA A 70 2.91 2.78 -5.01
N ASP A 71 3.56 1.83 -4.34
CA ASP A 71 2.88 0.82 -3.54
C ASP A 71 2.16 1.43 -2.33
N ALA A 72 2.78 2.40 -1.64
CA ALA A 72 2.14 3.11 -0.53
C ALA A 72 0.90 3.90 -0.99
N GLU A 73 0.97 4.54 -2.15
CA GLU A 73 -0.16 5.27 -2.74
C GLU A 73 -1.29 4.32 -3.16
N ARG A 74 -0.96 3.17 -3.76
CA ARG A 74 -1.92 2.12 -4.09
C ARG A 74 -2.59 1.52 -2.86
N LEU A 75 -1.83 1.20 -1.81
CA LEU A 75 -2.38 0.69 -0.55
C LEU A 75 -3.29 1.71 0.12
N LYS A 76 -2.92 3.00 0.06
CA LYS A 76 -3.75 4.09 0.58
C LYS A 76 -5.07 4.21 -0.20
N SER A 77 -5.02 4.18 -1.53
CA SER A 77 -6.24 4.26 -2.35
C SER A 77 -7.17 3.06 -2.15
N GLU A 78 -6.62 1.85 -2.02
CA GLU A 78 -7.38 0.64 -1.68
C GLU A 78 -8.00 0.73 -0.27
N SER A 79 -7.26 1.23 0.71
CA SER A 79 -7.77 1.48 2.07
C SER A 79 -8.91 2.49 2.06
N ASP A 80 -8.75 3.59 1.33
CA ASP A 80 -9.76 4.65 1.27
C ASP A 80 -11.02 4.16 0.55
N ALA A 81 -10.89 3.38 -0.53
CA ALA A 81 -12.01 2.71 -1.18
C ALA A 81 -12.74 1.76 -0.22
N LYS A 82 -12.02 0.92 0.54
CA LYS A 82 -12.61 0.02 1.55
C LYS A 82 -13.33 0.79 2.66
N LYS A 83 -12.77 1.90 3.14
CA LYS A 83 -13.42 2.76 4.13
C LYS A 83 -14.71 3.37 3.60
N MET A 84 -14.72 3.81 2.34
CA MET A 84 -15.93 4.31 1.69
C MET A 84 -16.99 3.23 1.52
N GLU A 85 -16.60 2.01 1.15
CA GLU A 85 -17.51 0.86 1.07
C GLU A 85 -18.07 0.48 2.44
N GLN A 86 -17.23 0.42 3.47
CA GLN A 86 -17.66 0.18 4.85
C GLN A 86 -18.62 1.27 5.33
N ALA A 87 -18.32 2.55 5.09
CA ALA A 87 -19.22 3.64 5.44
C ALA A 87 -20.58 3.54 4.73
N LYS A 88 -20.60 3.12 3.46
CA LYS A 88 -21.85 2.83 2.73
C LYS A 88 -22.61 1.66 3.35
N GLN A 89 -21.93 0.56 3.67
CA GLN A 89 -22.56 -0.60 4.30
C GLN A 89 -23.10 -0.27 5.70
N ASP A 90 -22.37 0.49 6.49
CA ASP A 90 -22.80 0.92 7.82
C ASP A 90 -23.99 1.86 7.75
N LYS A 91 -24.02 2.73 6.75
CA LYS A 91 -25.21 3.55 6.47
C LYS A 91 -26.42 2.67 6.12
N ILE A 92 -26.27 1.73 5.19
CA ILE A 92 -27.33 0.80 4.81
C ILE A 92 -27.82 0.00 6.02
N LYS A 93 -26.93 -0.51 6.87
CA LYS A 93 -27.30 -1.24 8.09
C LYS A 93 -28.07 -0.35 9.07
N LYS A 94 -27.65 0.90 9.24
CA LYS A 94 -28.36 1.87 10.10
C LYS A 94 -29.75 2.18 9.54
N ASP A 95 -29.86 2.40 8.23
CA ASP A 95 -31.12 2.67 7.56
C ASP A 95 -32.07 1.47 7.70
N ILE A 96 -31.60 0.24 7.44
CA ILE A 96 -32.37 -1.00 7.64
C ILE A 96 -32.85 -1.10 9.10
N LYS A 97 -31.94 -0.95 10.07
CA LYS A 97 -32.28 -1.05 11.49
C LYS A 97 -33.34 -0.03 11.90
N PHE A 98 -33.20 1.21 11.41
CA PHE A 98 -34.18 2.26 11.67
C PHE A 98 -35.58 1.87 11.16
N ILE A 99 -35.66 1.31 9.96
CA ILE A 99 -36.92 0.86 9.37
C ILE A 99 -37.50 -0.35 10.14
N GLU A 100 -36.67 -1.30 10.55
CA GLU A 100 -37.09 -2.42 11.40
C GLU A 100 -37.67 -1.93 12.74
N ASP A 101 -37.00 -0.98 13.38
CA ASP A 101 -37.42 -0.42 14.66
C ASP A 101 -38.77 0.33 14.53
N LYS A 102 -39.00 1.01 13.41
CA LYS A 102 -40.31 1.62 13.11
C LYS A 102 -41.39 0.59 12.88
N ALA A 103 -41.11 -0.45 12.11
CA ALA A 103 -42.07 -1.52 11.81
C ALA A 103 -42.45 -2.36 13.05
N LYS A 104 -41.59 -2.38 14.06
CA LYS A 104 -41.82 -3.05 15.34
C LYS A 104 -42.89 -2.41 16.23
N VAL A 105 -43.09 -1.09 16.15
CA VAL A 105 -43.93 -0.32 17.09
C VAL A 105 -45.38 -0.83 17.16
N GLY A 106 -45.93 -1.29 16.04
CA GLY A 106 -47.31 -1.78 15.94
C GLY A 106 -47.49 -3.28 16.18
N LEU A 107 -46.42 -4.03 16.50
CA LEU A 107 -46.49 -5.49 16.64
C LEU A 107 -46.87 -5.94 18.04
N PHE A 108 -47.51 -7.11 18.13
CA PHE A 108 -47.86 -7.73 19.41
C PHE A 108 -46.61 -8.20 20.19
N ASP A 109 -45.64 -8.80 19.49
CA ASP A 109 -44.34 -9.21 20.04
C ASP A 109 -43.22 -8.64 19.13
N PRO A 110 -42.77 -7.41 19.38
CA PRO A 110 -41.78 -6.71 18.54
C PRO A 110 -40.41 -7.39 18.48
N GLU A 111 -39.98 -8.01 19.58
CA GLU A 111 -38.67 -8.67 19.69
C GLU A 111 -38.63 -10.00 18.93
N ALA A 112 -39.78 -10.65 18.78
CA ALA A 112 -39.89 -11.87 17.97
C ALA A 112 -40.05 -11.61 16.47
N ALA A 113 -40.14 -10.34 16.03
CA ALA A 113 -40.33 -10.00 14.63
C ALA A 113 -39.12 -10.39 13.78
N LYS A 114 -39.39 -11.00 12.63
CA LYS A 114 -38.37 -11.38 11.64
C LYS A 114 -38.56 -10.56 10.38
N PHE A 115 -37.48 -9.97 9.89
CA PHE A 115 -37.47 -9.14 8.71
C PHE A 115 -36.73 -9.81 7.55
N ARG A 116 -37.17 -9.56 6.32
CA ARG A 116 -36.44 -9.94 5.10
C ARG A 116 -36.78 -8.99 3.95
N ASN A 117 -35.98 -9.05 2.89
CA ASN A 117 -36.21 -8.32 1.64
C ASN A 117 -36.42 -6.79 1.84
N ILE A 118 -35.75 -6.20 2.84
CA ILE A 118 -35.82 -4.76 3.10
C ILE A 118 -35.08 -4.00 1.99
N LYS A 119 -35.79 -3.09 1.33
CA LYS A 119 -35.28 -2.17 0.30
C LYS A 119 -35.86 -0.78 0.54
N GLY A 120 -35.00 0.17 0.90
CA GLY A 120 -35.44 1.50 1.28
C GLY A 120 -36.41 1.42 2.46
N ASN A 121 -37.63 1.95 2.27
CA ASN A 121 -38.66 1.97 3.31
C ASN A 121 -39.61 0.77 3.28
N CYS A 122 -39.36 -0.22 2.43
CA CYS A 122 -40.25 -1.36 2.23
C CYS A 122 -39.56 -2.66 2.60
N GLY A 123 -40.34 -3.66 3.01
CA GLY A 123 -39.81 -5.00 3.26
C GLY A 123 -40.89 -5.99 3.63
N GLU A 124 -40.47 -7.16 4.07
CA GLU A 124 -41.36 -8.19 4.58
C GLU A 124 -41.10 -8.45 6.06
N ILE A 125 -42.17 -8.58 6.83
CA ILE A 125 -42.16 -8.80 8.27
C ILE A 125 -42.99 -10.02 8.62
N ASN A 126 -42.46 -10.87 9.48
CA ASN A 126 -43.17 -12.00 10.09
C ASN A 126 -43.15 -11.81 11.61
N ALA A 127 -44.33 -11.56 12.16
CA ALA A 127 -44.52 -11.28 13.58
C ALA A 127 -45.52 -12.27 14.18
N LYS A 128 -45.43 -12.48 15.50
CA LYS A 128 -46.41 -13.31 16.20
C LYS A 128 -47.75 -12.61 16.29
N ASN A 129 -48.82 -13.39 16.16
CA ASN A 129 -50.17 -12.95 16.48
C ASN A 129 -50.42 -12.97 18.01
N LYS A 130 -51.62 -12.59 18.44
CA LYS A 130 -52.02 -12.55 19.87
C LYS A 130 -51.90 -13.89 20.60
N VAL A 131 -51.88 -15.02 19.88
CA VAL A 131 -51.73 -16.37 20.45
C VAL A 131 -50.29 -16.89 20.35
N GLY A 132 -49.34 -16.04 19.95
CA GLY A 132 -47.91 -16.36 19.93
C GLY A 132 -47.41 -17.12 18.69
N GLY A 133 -48.27 -17.34 17.69
CA GLY A 133 -47.92 -18.04 16.44
C GLY A 133 -47.50 -17.08 15.33
N TYR A 134 -46.53 -17.47 14.51
CA TYR A 134 -46.18 -16.76 13.27
C TYR A 134 -47.19 -17.09 12.17
N THR A 135 -47.72 -16.07 11.50
CA THR A 135 -48.72 -16.24 10.42
C THR A 135 -48.11 -16.17 9.02
N GLY A 136 -46.80 -15.98 8.91
CA GLY A 136 -46.10 -15.82 7.65
C GLY A 136 -45.59 -14.39 7.44
N TYR A 137 -44.74 -14.23 6.43
CA TYR A 137 -44.22 -12.93 6.03
C TYR A 137 -45.30 -12.13 5.30
N ARG A 138 -45.48 -10.89 5.72
CA ARG A 138 -46.39 -9.91 5.13
C ARG A 138 -45.60 -8.67 4.73
N ARG A 139 -46.02 -8.00 3.68
CA ARG A 139 -45.35 -6.77 3.24
C ARG A 139 -45.61 -5.64 4.21
N PHE A 140 -44.61 -4.77 4.38
CA PHE A 140 -44.78 -3.51 5.09
C PHE A 140 -44.15 -2.36 4.32
N ILE A 141 -44.72 -1.17 4.49
CA ILE A 141 -44.24 0.09 3.91
C ILE A 141 -44.16 1.11 5.04
N TYR A 142 -42.99 1.67 5.25
CA TYR A 142 -42.79 2.83 6.11
C TYR A 142 -42.98 4.12 5.32
N ASP A 143 -43.90 4.97 5.75
CA ASP A 143 -44.05 6.31 5.19
C ASP A 143 -43.29 7.33 6.04
N ALA A 144 -42.20 7.85 5.48
CA ALA A 144 -41.37 8.84 6.17
C ALA A 144 -42.07 10.21 6.32
N GLU A 145 -43.08 10.50 5.49
CA GLU A 145 -43.82 11.77 5.54
C GLU A 145 -44.77 11.82 6.75
N PHE A 146 -45.40 10.69 7.05
CA PHE A 146 -46.39 10.56 8.13
C PHE A 146 -45.87 9.79 9.35
N ASP A 147 -44.60 9.38 9.33
CA ASP A 147 -43.95 8.54 10.35
C ASP A 147 -44.80 7.32 10.76
N ASN A 148 -45.39 6.64 9.77
CA ASN A 148 -46.27 5.50 9.99
C ASN A 148 -45.80 4.25 9.23
N VAL A 149 -46.24 3.08 9.69
CA VAL A 149 -45.97 1.80 9.02
C VAL A 149 -47.28 1.14 8.66
N SER A 150 -47.44 0.85 7.38
CA SER A 150 -48.55 0.11 6.82
C SER A 150 -48.13 -1.35 6.66
N ILE A 151 -48.84 -2.30 7.27
CA ILE A 151 -48.55 -3.74 7.16
C ILE A 151 -49.72 -4.42 6.45
N GLU A 152 -49.40 -5.26 5.48
CA GLU A 152 -50.38 -6.02 4.70
C GLU A 152 -51.20 -6.94 5.61
N ASP A 153 -52.51 -6.89 5.47
CA ASP A 153 -53.43 -7.76 6.21
C ASP A 153 -54.65 -8.08 5.36
N GLU A 154 -54.95 -9.38 5.21
CA GLU A 154 -56.07 -9.86 4.39
C GLU A 154 -57.44 -9.36 4.88
N LYS A 155 -57.56 -9.07 6.19
CA LYS A 155 -58.82 -8.65 6.81
C LYS A 155 -58.94 -7.14 6.99
N ASP A 156 -57.92 -6.39 6.59
CA ASP A 156 -57.91 -4.94 6.67
C ASP A 156 -58.55 -4.34 5.41
N GLY A 157 -59.43 -3.34 5.58
CA GLY A 157 -60.04 -2.63 4.47
C GLY A 157 -59.09 -1.65 3.77
N LEU A 158 -58.00 -1.24 4.43
CA LEU A 158 -57.07 -0.21 3.94
C LEU A 158 -55.79 -0.81 3.34
N TYR A 159 -55.29 -1.92 3.90
CA TYR A 159 -54.01 -2.52 3.54
C TYR A 159 -54.13 -4.01 3.14
N ASN A 160 -55.22 -4.35 2.45
CA ASN A 160 -55.38 -5.67 1.84
C ASN A 160 -54.34 -5.90 0.72
N PRO A 161 -54.19 -7.15 0.23
CA PRO A 161 -53.19 -7.47 -0.78
C PRO A 161 -53.30 -6.66 -2.10
N GLU A 162 -54.51 -6.30 -2.52
CA GLU A 162 -54.75 -5.51 -3.74
C GLU A 162 -54.26 -4.07 -3.57
N MET A 163 -54.65 -3.41 -2.49
CA MET A 163 -54.18 -2.07 -2.14
C MET A 163 -52.68 -2.05 -1.88
N MET A 164 -52.16 -3.08 -1.21
CA MET A 164 -50.73 -3.20 -0.96
C MET A 164 -49.94 -3.33 -2.26
N ASN A 165 -50.43 -4.05 -3.28
CA ASN A 165 -49.76 -4.11 -4.59
C ASN A 165 -49.59 -2.71 -5.20
N ILE A 166 -50.66 -1.92 -5.20
CA ILE A 166 -50.65 -0.55 -5.76
C ILE A 166 -49.68 0.34 -4.98
N LEU A 167 -49.72 0.29 -3.65
CA LEU A 167 -48.82 1.08 -2.80
C LEU A 167 -47.37 0.64 -2.97
N TRP A 168 -47.12 -0.66 -3.10
CA TRP A 168 -45.80 -1.22 -3.27
C TRP A 168 -45.17 -0.76 -4.59
N GLU A 169 -45.90 -0.82 -5.71
CA GLU A 169 -45.41 -0.32 -7.00
C GLU A 169 -45.10 1.19 -6.99
N LYS A 170 -45.85 1.97 -6.20
CA LYS A 170 -45.69 3.43 -6.14
C LYS A 170 -44.59 3.89 -5.18
N LYS A 171 -44.45 3.21 -4.03
CA LYS A 171 -43.61 3.69 -2.90
C LYS A 171 -42.33 2.88 -2.73
N CYS A 172 -42.25 1.66 -3.29
CA CYS A 172 -41.10 0.78 -3.12
C CYS A 172 -40.28 0.70 -4.42
N PRO A 173 -38.94 0.74 -4.33
CA PRO A 173 -38.03 0.64 -5.48
C PRO A 173 -37.82 -0.79 -5.99
#